data_AF-A0A4C1SHH0-F1
#
_entry.id   AF-A0A4C1SHH0-F1
#
_cell.length_a   1.000
_cell.length_b   1.000
_cell.length_c   1.000
_cell.angle_alpha   90.00
_cell.angle_beta   90.00
_cell.angle_gamma   90.00
#
_symmetry.space_group_name_H-M   'P 1'
#
loop_
_entity.id
_entity.type
_entity.pdbx_description
1 polymer ?
#
loop_
_entity_poly.entity_id
_entity_poly.type
_entity_poly.pdbx_seq_one_letter_code
_entity_poly.pdbx_strand_id
1 'polypeptide(L)'
;MVALPNLTAEGYNILLYRLADFDYSKLNFADGIRVFCMFNDIKLSVDRLSEGYIVIFDMKGCTLGHLTRVALPALRTFMAYIQVITKSSFNSGTG
;
A
#
# COMPACT_ATOMS: atom_id res chain seq x y z
N MET A 1 -6.73 4.82 4.14
CA MET A 1 -5.91 3.61 4.29
C MET A 1 -6.28 2.99 5.61
N VAL A 2 -6.51 1.68 5.66
CA VAL A 2 -6.95 1.02 6.89
C VAL A 2 -6.41 -0.41 6.94
N ALA A 3 -5.99 -0.85 8.12
CA ALA A 3 -5.72 -2.26 8.38
C ALA A 3 -7.02 -2.90 8.83
N LEU A 4 -7.45 -3.97 8.16
CA LEU A 4 -8.66 -4.68 8.56
C LEU A 4 -8.42 -5.45 9.86
N PRO A 5 -9.45 -5.60 10.72
CA PRO A 5 -9.28 -6.16 12.05
C PRO A 5 -9.01 -7.66 12.07
N ASN A 6 -9.40 -8.37 11.00
CA ASN A 6 -9.30 -9.82 10.92
C ASN A 6 -8.21 -10.24 9.94
N LEU A 7 -7.53 -11.34 10.27
CA LEU A 7 -6.64 -12.03 9.36
C LEU A 7 -7.43 -12.86 8.33
N THR A 8 -6.77 -13.25 7.24
CA THR A 8 -7.31 -14.31 6.38
C THR A 8 -7.23 -15.67 7.08
N ALA A 9 -7.83 -16.71 6.48
CA ALA A 9 -7.75 -18.07 7.00
C ALA A 9 -6.31 -18.59 7.07
N GLU A 10 -5.43 -18.08 6.20
CA GLU A 10 -4.01 -18.39 6.10
C GLU A 10 -3.14 -17.52 7.04
N GLY A 11 -3.73 -16.61 7.82
CA GLY A 11 -3.01 -15.77 8.78
C GLY A 11 -2.47 -14.44 8.23
N TYR A 12 -2.79 -14.06 7.00
CA TYR A 12 -2.31 -12.80 6.42
C TYR A 12 -3.05 -11.58 6.97
N ASN A 13 -2.30 -10.51 7.24
CA ASN A 13 -2.86 -9.19 7.54
C ASN A 13 -3.39 -8.53 6.25
N ILE A 14 -4.52 -7.82 6.34
CA ILE A 14 -5.11 -7.17 5.16
C ILE A 14 -5.03 -5.64 5.29
N LEU A 15 -4.41 -5.00 4.30
CA LEU A 15 -4.35 -3.54 4.17
C LEU A 15 -5.23 -3.07 3.01
N LEU A 16 -6.20 -2.21 3.30
CA LEU A 16 -7.11 -1.64 2.32
C LEU A 16 -6.75 -0.18 2.01
N TYR A 17 -6.51 0.09 0.73
CA TYR A 17 -6.27 1.40 0.15
C TYR A 17 -7.43 1.77 -0.76
N ARG A 18 -8.02 2.95 -0.53
CA ARG A 18 -9.11 3.47 -1.34
C ARG A 18 -9.01 4.98 -1.46
N LEU A 19 -9.61 5.54 -2.50
CA LEU A 19 -9.81 6.97 -2.62
C LEU A 19 -10.78 7.47 -1.55
N ALA A 20 -10.38 8.52 -0.83
CA ALA A 20 -11.26 9.20 0.14
C ALA A 20 -12.21 10.19 -0.54
N ASP A 21 -11.76 10.77 -1.66
CA ASP A 21 -12.53 11.67 -2.53
C ASP A 21 -12.27 11.22 -3.98
N PHE A 22 -13.31 11.19 -4.82
CA PHE A 22 -13.24 10.77 -6.22
C PHE A 22 -12.98 11.94 -7.18
N ASP A 23 -12.94 13.17 -6.68
CA ASP A 23 -12.54 14.33 -7.46
C ASP A 23 -11.03 14.29 -7.73
N TYR A 24 -10.66 13.88 -8.94
CA TYR A 24 -9.27 13.79 -9.38
C TYR A 24 -8.52 15.14 -9.25
N SER A 25 -9.21 16.28 -9.27
CA SER A 25 -8.56 17.58 -9.15
C SER A 25 -7.94 17.78 -7.76
N LYS A 26 -8.47 17.11 -6.74
CA LYS A 26 -7.99 17.15 -5.34
C LYS A 26 -6.92 16.11 -5.03
N LEU A 27 -6.62 15.20 -5.96
CA LEU A 27 -5.58 14.19 -5.76
C LEU A 27 -4.19 14.84 -5.79
N ASN A 28 -3.51 14.84 -4.64
CA ASN A 28 -2.07 15.01 -4.57
C ASN A 28 -1.39 13.64 -4.48
N PHE A 29 -0.88 13.15 -5.61
CA PHE A 29 -0.29 11.83 -5.69
C PHE A 29 0.99 11.70 -4.84
N ALA A 30 1.82 12.73 -4.78
CA ALA A 30 3.08 12.69 -4.02
C ALA A 30 2.81 12.56 -2.51
N ASP A 31 1.85 13.33 -1.99
CA ASP A 31 1.44 13.21 -0.58
C ASP A 31 0.77 11.86 -0.31
N GLY A 32 -0.02 11.36 -1.27
CA GLY A 32 -0.58 10.00 -1.21
C GLY A 32 0.49 8.93 -1.03
N ILE A 33 1.59 8.99 -1.80
CA ILE A 33 2.72 8.05 -1.66
C ILE A 33 3.46 8.23 -0.33
N ARG A 34 3.66 9.46 0.14
CA ARG A 34 4.30 9.68 1.46
C ARG A 34 3.48 9.05 2.59
N VAL A 35 2.16 9.29 2.60
CA VAL A 35 1.25 8.70 3.58
C VAL A 35 1.21 7.18 3.46
N PHE A 36 1.24 6.65 2.23
CA PHE A 36 1.35 5.22 1.98
C PHE A 36 2.59 4.63 2.66
N CYS A 37 3.78 5.18 2.40
CA CYS A 37 5.01 4.67 3.00
C CYS A 37 4.97 4.75 4.53
N MET A 38 4.58 5.91 5.10
CA MET A 38 4.48 6.08 6.56
C MET A 38 3.52 5.08 7.21
N PHE A 39 2.36 4.84 6.60
CA PHE A 39 1.38 3.89 7.12
C PHE A 39 1.90 2.45 7.10
N ASN A 40 2.54 2.04 5.99
CA ASN A 40 3.11 0.70 5.89
C ASN A 40 4.31 0.52 6.82
N ASP A 41 5.17 1.52 6.97
CA ASP A 41 6.31 1.46 7.90
C ASP A 41 5.85 1.24 9.34
N ILE A 42 4.78 1.93 9.78
CA ILE A 42 4.17 1.71 11.10
C ILE A 42 3.69 0.26 11.23
N LYS A 43 2.97 -0.27 10.23
CA LYS A 43 2.44 -1.64 10.29
C LYS A 43 3.55 -2.68 10.34
N LEU A 44 4.53 -2.56 9.46
CA LEU A 44 5.70 -3.43 9.42
C LEU A 44 6.54 -3.37 10.71
N SER A 45 6.56 -2.23 11.41
CA SER A 45 7.30 -2.09 12.68
C SER A 45 6.67 -2.84 13.86
N VAL A 46 5.35 -3.00 13.85
CA VAL A 46 4.57 -3.61 14.95
C VAL A 46 4.46 -5.13 14.75
N ASP A 47 4.29 -5.59 13.52
CA ASP A 47 3.88 -6.96 13.23
C ASP A 47 5.08 -7.90 12.97
N ARG A 48 5.93 -8.06 13.98
CA ARG A 48 7.18 -8.86 13.87
C ARG A 48 6.99 -10.36 13.64
N LEU A 49 5.77 -10.89 13.85
CA LEU A 49 5.43 -12.33 13.72
C LEU A 49 4.29 -12.57 12.70
N SER A 50 4.08 -11.64 11.76
CA SER A 50 3.03 -11.78 10.74
C SER A 50 3.43 -12.75 9.64
N GLU A 51 2.48 -13.59 9.18
CA GLU A 51 2.62 -14.43 7.97
C GLU A 51 2.75 -13.60 6.68
N GLY A 52 2.54 -12.29 6.77
CA GLY A 52 2.67 -11.34 5.68
C GLY A 52 1.44 -10.48 5.51
N TYR A 53 1.40 -9.75 4.40
CA TYR A 53 0.35 -8.78 4.12
C TYR A 53 -0.27 -9.01 2.75
N ILE A 54 -1.60 -8.96 2.69
CA ILE A 54 -2.37 -8.81 1.47
C ILE A 54 -2.78 -7.34 1.35
N VAL A 55 -2.38 -6.73 0.25
CA VAL A 55 -2.70 -5.34 -0.06
C VAL A 55 -3.83 -5.28 -1.07
N ILE A 56 -4.91 -4.60 -0.71
CA ILE A 56 -6.09 -4.40 -1.56
C ILE A 56 -6.16 -2.93 -1.98
N PHE A 57 -6.17 -2.68 -3.28
CA PHE A 57 -6.50 -1.38 -3.86
C PHE A 57 -7.95 -1.38 -4.34
N ASP A 58 -8.85 -0.75 -3.57
CA ASP A 58 -10.22 -0.47 -4.00
C ASP A 58 -10.17 0.66 -5.03
N MET A 59 -10.31 0.26 -6.31
CA MET A 59 -10.26 1.15 -7.46
C MET A 59 -11.59 1.86 -7.72
N LYS A 60 -12.61 1.72 -6.85
CA LYS A 60 -13.90 2.41 -7.00
C LYS A 60 -13.67 3.93 -7.10
N GLY A 61 -14.27 4.55 -8.12
CA GLY A 61 -14.16 5.98 -8.37
C GLY A 61 -12.84 6.43 -9.02
N CYS A 62 -11.90 5.51 -9.24
CA CYS A 62 -10.70 5.82 -10.03
C CYS A 62 -11.10 6.02 -11.50
N THR A 63 -10.56 7.06 -12.12
CA THR A 63 -10.84 7.47 -13.50
C THR A 63 -9.55 7.80 -14.22
N LEU A 64 -9.58 7.92 -15.55
CA LEU A 64 -8.41 8.35 -16.33
C LEU A 64 -7.91 9.76 -15.90
N GLY A 65 -8.80 10.61 -15.38
CA GLY A 65 -8.41 11.91 -14.80
C GLY A 65 -7.41 11.78 -13.65
N HIS A 66 -7.53 10.74 -12.82
CA HIS A 66 -6.57 10.49 -11.73
C HIS A 66 -5.18 10.15 -12.26
N LEU A 67 -5.09 9.46 -13.41
CA LEU A 67 -3.80 9.15 -14.04
C LEU A 67 -3.05 10.42 -14.45
N THR A 68 -3.76 11.47 -14.85
CA THR A 68 -3.14 12.77 -15.20
C THR A 68 -2.46 13.46 -14.01
N ARG A 69 -2.82 13.07 -12.78
CA ARG A 69 -2.22 13.59 -11.54
C ARG A 69 -1.06 12.73 -11.02
N VAL A 70 -0.80 11.58 -11.63
CA VAL A 70 0.27 10.69 -11.21
C VAL A 70 1.62 11.30 -11.54
N ALA A 71 2.40 11.61 -10.51
CA ALA A 71 3.78 12.04 -10.67
C ALA A 71 4.70 10.82 -10.86
N LEU A 72 5.30 10.68 -12.05
CA LEU A 72 6.19 9.55 -12.36
C LEU A 72 7.33 9.32 -11.34
N PRO A 73 7.99 10.36 -10.78
CA PRO A 73 9.00 10.15 -9.74
C PRO A 73 8.43 9.47 -8.49
N ALA A 74 7.28 9.94 -8.00
CA ALA A 74 6.63 9.35 -6.84
C ALA A 74 6.15 7.91 -7.12
N LEU A 75 5.67 7.64 -8.34
CA LEU A 75 5.28 6.29 -8.75
C LEU A 75 6.48 5.35 -8.73
N ARG A 76 7.64 5.79 -9.22
CA ARG A 76 8.87 4.99 -9.17
C ARG A 76 9.29 4.69 -7.73
N THR A 77 9.21 5.68 -6.83
CA THR A 77 9.47 5.47 -5.40
C THR A 77 8.53 4.44 -4.80
N PHE A 78 7.23 4.52 -5.09
CA PHE A 78 6.24 3.54 -4.67
C PHE A 78 6.58 2.13 -5.17
N MET A 79 6.88 1.98 -6.46
CA MET A 79 7.22 0.67 -7.05
C MET A 79 8.50 0.09 -6.43
N ALA A 80 9.52 0.92 -6.18
CA ALA A 80 10.76 0.49 -5.52
C ALA A 80 10.51 0.04 -4.07
N TYR A 81 9.66 0.76 -3.33
CA TYR A 81 9.28 0.41 -1.96
C TYR A 81 8.60 -0.96 -1.89
N ILE A 82 7.61 -1.21 -2.76
CA ILE A 82 6.94 -2.52 -2.85
C ILE A 82 7.95 -3.64 -3.16
N GLN A 83 8.84 -3.42 -4.13
CA GLN A 83 9.86 -4.42 -4.48
C GLN A 83 10.78 -4.79 -3.31
N VAL A 84 11.18 -3.82 -2.48
CA VAL A 84 12.02 -4.07 -1.30
C VAL A 84 11.28 -4.93 -0.29
N ILE A 85 10.02 -4.61 0.02
CA ILE A 85 9.22 -5.35 1.01
C ILE A 85 8.92 -6.76 0.54
N THR A 86 8.53 -6.94 -0.72
CA THR A 86 8.25 -8.28 -1.25
C THR A 86 9.49 -9.17 -1.21
N LYS A 87 10.69 -8.62 -1.46
CA LYS A 87 11.94 -9.37 -1.36
C LYS A 87 12.30 -9.73 0.08
N SER A 88 12.02 -8.87 1.06
CA SER A 88 12.29 -9.18 2.47
C SER A 88 11.39 -10.31 3.00
N SER A 89 10.11 -10.35 2.61
CA SER A 89 9.20 -11.43 3.04
C SER A 89 9.53 -12.79 2.43
N PHE A 90 10.20 -12.85 1.27
CA PHE A 90 10.56 -14.10 0.61
C PHE A 90 11.85 -14.73 1.18
N ASN A 91 12.81 -13.91 1.61
CA ASN A 91 14.09 -14.39 2.14
C ASN A 91 14.04 -14.94 3.58
N SER A 92 12.93 -14.76 4.30
CA SER A 92 12.73 -15.35 5.64
C SER A 92 12.18 -16.78 5.61
N GLY A 93 11.85 -17.33 4.43
CA GLY A 93 11.28 -18.67 4.27
C GLY A 93 12.29 -19.80 3.96
N THR A 94 13.59 -19.51 3.98
CA THR A 94 14.65 -20.53 3.81
C THR A 94 15.53 -20.56 5.05
N GLY A 95 15.08 -21.27 6.08
CA GLY A 95 15.83 -21.60 7.29
C GLY A 95 15.40 -22.97 7.78
#